data_AF-A0A914XHR2-F1
#
_entry.id   AF-A0A914XHR2-F1
#
_cell.length_a   1.000
_cell.length_b   1.000
_cell.length_c   1.000
_cell.angle_alpha   90.00
_cell.angle_beta   90.00
_cell.angle_gamma   90.00
#
_symmetry.space_group_name_H-M   'P 1'
#
loop_
_entity.id
_entity.type
_entity.pdbx_description
1 polymer ?
#
loop_
_entity_poly.entity_id
_entity_poly.type
_entity_poly.pdbx_seq_one_letter_code
_entity_poly.pdbx_strand_id
1 'polypeptide(L)'
;MENIAFDEAGNEKADVQKRTAMGRFPVTATMINKDDPDETTGCMRLVLRIQEGVEAFMQRHYQTIKAGIIVCLAIALHVFLGFAIHHDFQKAQTLLILMIFAWIFLIYYHGIKPYLGESMYSNYYAPFEQQLLQVWNLWSIHWGFYILAGTAVAIFFVVDTWNDHYRLVSLLGLFAIIGFMFIFSKNPAKVKWRPVIVGCLLQFLMGIAVLRWEWGKIKFNQLSDEIIRFLDYTKNGTEFVYGFIAKPPNICGMNPVLAFTVLQVIIYFGAVVAILYYYGIVQWCVKKMAWAMALTMGTTAAESMNSVACTFFGMSEAPLLIKPYLEQMTASELHAVMTSGFACVAGSTFAAYVAFGACPIYLLSHSVMAAPAALAAAKLFYPETEESHTAKAEDLELPAGYALREDFLKGAAGVR
;
A
#
# COMPACT_ATOMS: atom_id res chain seq x y z
N MET A 1 -1.45 25.10 -34.03
CA MET A 1 -2.07 24.40 -32.89
C MET A 1 -1.16 24.31 -31.66
N GLU A 2 0.03 24.93 -31.69
CA GLU A 2 1.03 24.85 -30.62
C GLU A 2 0.96 26.01 -29.61
N ASN A 3 0.29 27.11 -29.95
CA ASN A 3 0.15 28.30 -29.09
C ASN A 3 -1.10 28.34 -28.21
N ILE A 4 -1.95 27.29 -28.24
CA ILE A 4 -3.16 27.21 -27.39
C ILE A 4 -2.89 26.30 -26.17
N ALA A 5 -2.00 25.31 -26.31
CA ALA A 5 -1.67 24.36 -25.23
C ALA A 5 -0.77 24.96 -24.12
N PHE A 6 0.08 25.94 -24.45
CA PHE A 6 0.93 26.62 -23.46
C PHE A 6 0.15 27.59 -22.55
N ASP A 7 -0.98 28.11 -23.03
CA ASP A 7 -1.84 29.03 -22.27
C ASP A 7 -2.75 28.27 -21.29
N GLU A 8 -3.20 27.06 -21.67
CA GLU A 8 -3.97 26.17 -20.78
C GLU A 8 -3.11 25.63 -19.61
N ALA A 9 -1.85 25.26 -19.85
CA ALA A 9 -0.94 24.76 -18.81
C ALA A 9 -0.52 25.85 -17.79
N GLY A 10 -0.43 27.11 -18.24
CA GLY A 10 -0.20 28.27 -17.36
C GLY A 10 -1.41 28.60 -16.48
N ASN A 11 -2.62 28.46 -17.05
CA ASN A 11 -3.87 28.71 -16.36
C ASN A 11 -4.21 27.60 -15.33
N GLU A 12 -3.84 26.34 -15.61
CA GLU A 12 -4.03 25.22 -14.70
C GLU A 12 -3.12 25.30 -13.46
N LYS A 13 -1.86 25.74 -13.62
CA LYS A 13 -0.96 25.98 -12.48
C LYS A 13 -1.44 27.15 -11.61
N ALA A 14 -2.02 28.19 -12.20
CA ALA A 14 -2.63 29.30 -11.46
C ALA A 14 -3.91 28.87 -10.72
N ASP A 15 -4.70 27.96 -11.29
CA ASP A 15 -5.92 27.44 -10.66
C ASP A 15 -5.61 26.43 -9.53
N VAL A 16 -4.56 25.61 -9.67
CA VAL A 16 -4.08 24.70 -8.61
C VAL A 16 -3.50 25.49 -7.43
N GLN A 17 -2.77 26.58 -7.68
CA GLN A 17 -2.23 27.45 -6.63
C GLN A 17 -3.33 28.28 -5.93
N LYS A 18 -4.41 28.65 -6.65
CA LYS A 18 -5.65 29.19 -6.06
C LYS A 18 -6.41 28.15 -5.22
N ARG A 19 -6.44 26.88 -5.64
CA ARG A 19 -7.09 25.78 -4.89
C ARG A 19 -6.32 25.38 -3.63
N THR A 20 -4.99 25.48 -3.61
CA THR A 20 -4.19 25.28 -2.38
C THR A 20 -4.33 26.44 -1.39
N ALA A 21 -4.60 27.66 -1.87
CA ALA A 21 -4.99 28.79 -1.01
C ALA A 21 -6.43 28.67 -0.48
N MET A 22 -7.29 27.85 -1.10
CA MET A 22 -8.68 27.56 -0.69
C MET A 22 -8.83 26.39 0.29
N GLY A 23 -7.82 26.15 1.14
CA GLY A 23 -7.98 25.36 2.39
C GLY A 23 -8.76 26.09 3.49
N ARG A 24 -9.52 27.15 3.14
CA ARG A 24 -10.51 27.80 3.99
C ARG A 24 -11.87 27.27 3.57
N PHE A 25 -12.58 26.61 4.49
CA PHE A 25 -14.00 26.31 4.31
C PHE A 25 -14.73 27.56 3.76
N PRO A 26 -15.37 27.51 2.58
CA PRO A 26 -16.38 28.50 2.25
C PRO A 26 -17.59 28.13 3.12
N VAL A 27 -17.60 28.61 4.36
CA VAL A 27 -18.81 28.59 5.18
C VAL A 27 -19.81 29.46 4.43
N THR A 28 -20.87 28.80 3.99
CA THR A 28 -22.11 29.32 3.41
C THR A 28 -22.19 30.84 3.45
N ALA A 29 -21.97 31.49 2.31
CA ALA A 29 -22.48 32.83 2.10
C ALA A 29 -24.00 32.73 2.21
N THR A 30 -24.50 32.94 3.43
CA THR A 30 -25.93 33.06 3.71
C THR A 30 -26.48 34.06 2.70
N MET A 31 -27.45 33.63 1.89
CA MET A 31 -28.18 34.48 0.95
C MET A 31 -29.02 35.51 1.71
N ILE A 32 -28.34 36.48 2.30
CA ILE A 32 -28.92 37.72 2.79
C ILE A 32 -28.13 38.80 2.08
N ASN A 33 -28.80 39.45 1.13
CA ASN A 33 -28.28 40.55 0.35
C ASN A 33 -27.72 41.61 1.34
N LYS A 34 -26.40 41.77 1.42
CA LYS A 34 -25.73 42.62 2.41
C LYS A 34 -26.03 44.13 2.22
N ASP A 35 -26.74 44.48 1.14
CA ASP A 35 -26.95 45.84 0.67
C ASP A 35 -28.40 46.35 0.82
N ASP A 36 -29.31 45.62 1.49
CA ASP A 36 -30.68 46.11 1.75
C ASP A 36 -30.86 46.59 3.21
N PRO A 37 -30.90 47.91 3.48
CA PRO A 37 -30.94 48.45 4.84
C PRO A 37 -32.30 48.29 5.55
N ASP A 38 -33.38 47.92 4.84
CA ASP A 38 -34.75 47.92 5.37
C ASP A 38 -35.24 46.57 5.93
N GLU A 39 -34.54 45.46 5.70
CA GLU A 39 -34.98 44.11 6.18
C GLU A 39 -34.34 43.64 7.50
N THR A 40 -33.45 44.43 8.13
CA THR A 40 -32.76 43.99 9.36
C THR A 40 -33.37 44.59 10.63
N THR A 41 -34.27 43.85 11.29
CA THR A 41 -34.76 44.19 12.64
C THR A 41 -33.60 44.25 13.65
N GLY A 42 -33.70 45.07 14.71
CA GLY A 42 -32.60 45.29 15.68
C GLY A 42 -31.98 44.01 16.27
N CYS A 43 -32.79 42.97 16.52
CA CYS A 43 -32.31 41.66 16.96
C CYS A 43 -31.50 40.91 15.88
N MET A 44 -31.90 41.00 14.61
CA MET A 44 -31.19 40.38 13.48
C MET A 44 -29.78 40.97 13.34
N ARG A 45 -29.63 42.29 13.53
CA ARG A 45 -28.34 42.99 13.48
C ARG A 45 -27.39 42.60 14.63
N LEU A 46 -27.95 42.29 15.81
CA LEU A 46 -27.19 41.76 16.95
C LEU A 46 -26.68 40.34 16.67
N VAL A 47 -27.56 39.47 16.15
CA VAL A 47 -27.20 38.09 15.78
C VAL A 47 -26.12 38.07 14.70
N LEU A 48 -26.24 38.91 13.67
CA LEU A 48 -25.22 39.04 12.62
C LEU A 48 -23.88 39.53 13.17
N ARG A 49 -23.86 40.51 14.08
CA ARG A 49 -22.60 40.94 14.74
C ARG A 49 -21.96 39.85 15.59
N ILE A 50 -22.77 39.06 16.31
CA ILE A 50 -22.28 37.95 17.10
C ILE A 50 -21.71 36.86 16.18
N GLN A 51 -22.42 36.55 15.08
CA GLN A 51 -21.96 35.57 14.09
C GLN A 51 -20.66 36.01 13.42
N GLU A 52 -20.57 37.26 12.93
CA GLU A 52 -19.35 37.79 12.32
C GLU A 52 -18.19 37.85 13.33
N GLY A 53 -18.48 38.17 14.61
CA GLY A 53 -17.48 38.13 15.68
C GLY A 53 -16.98 36.73 16.01
N VAL A 54 -17.87 35.73 16.04
CA VAL A 54 -17.53 34.32 16.25
C VAL A 54 -16.76 33.77 15.05
N GLU A 55 -17.16 34.10 13.81
CA GLU A 55 -16.46 33.69 12.59
C GLU A 55 -15.06 34.31 12.53
N ALA A 56 -14.92 35.61 12.84
CA ALA A 56 -13.62 36.28 12.90
C ALA A 56 -12.71 35.69 13.99
N PHE A 57 -13.26 35.36 15.16
CA PHE A 57 -12.53 34.69 16.23
C PHE A 57 -12.11 33.27 15.82
N MET A 58 -13.03 32.50 15.24
CA MET A 58 -12.77 31.15 14.74
C MET A 58 -11.70 31.15 13.65
N GLN A 59 -11.73 32.08 12.71
CA GLN A 59 -10.69 32.20 11.67
C GLN A 59 -9.34 32.58 12.26
N ARG A 60 -9.31 33.51 13.22
CA ARG A 60 -8.07 33.98 13.87
C ARG A 60 -7.41 32.89 14.71
N HIS A 61 -8.19 32.05 15.39
CA HIS A 61 -7.70 31.01 16.27
C HIS A 61 -7.83 29.59 15.70
N TYR A 62 -8.25 29.43 14.44
CA TYR A 62 -8.55 28.13 13.82
C TYR A 62 -7.42 27.11 14.01
N GLN A 63 -6.17 27.50 13.72
CA GLN A 63 -5.02 26.60 13.86
C GLN A 63 -4.77 26.19 15.32
N THR A 64 -4.99 27.12 16.27
CA THR A 64 -4.77 26.87 17.71
C THR A 64 -5.90 26.00 18.28
N ILE A 65 -7.15 26.26 17.88
CA ILE A 65 -8.32 25.47 18.26
C ILE A 65 -8.21 24.07 17.66
N LYS A 66 -7.87 23.96 16.38
CA LYS A 66 -7.65 22.67 15.70
C LYS A 66 -6.54 21.87 16.38
N ALA A 67 -5.40 22.50 16.68
CA ALA A 67 -4.31 21.85 17.41
C ALA A 67 -4.76 21.41 18.82
N GLY A 68 -5.48 22.28 19.55
CA GLY A 68 -6.02 21.96 20.87
C GLY A 68 -6.98 20.77 20.85
N ILE A 69 -7.88 20.71 19.88
CA ILE A 69 -8.81 19.58 19.69
C ILE A 69 -8.03 18.29 19.38
N ILE A 70 -7.06 18.35 18.48
CA ILE A 70 -6.23 17.19 18.12
C ILE A 70 -5.45 16.68 19.33
N VAL A 71 -4.84 17.58 20.12
CA VAL A 71 -4.11 17.21 21.34
C VAL A 71 -5.05 16.61 22.38
N CYS A 72 -6.22 17.19 22.61
CA CYS A 72 -7.23 16.64 23.51
C CYS A 72 -7.68 15.23 23.07
N LEU A 73 -7.95 15.04 21.77
CA LEU A 73 -8.30 13.73 21.22
C LEU A 73 -7.15 12.73 21.37
N ALA A 74 -5.90 13.15 21.14
CA ALA A 74 -4.74 12.31 21.33
C ALA A 74 -4.61 11.88 22.81
N ILE A 75 -4.74 12.81 23.76
CA ILE A 75 -4.71 12.50 25.19
C ILE A 75 -5.82 11.52 25.56
N ALA A 76 -7.06 11.77 25.11
CA ALA A 76 -8.19 10.87 25.35
C ALA A 76 -7.92 9.46 24.80
N LEU A 77 -7.32 9.36 23.61
CA LEU A 77 -6.94 8.10 22.98
C LEU A 77 -5.86 7.35 23.79
N HIS A 78 -4.89 8.06 24.38
CA HIS A 78 -3.86 7.45 25.24
C HIS A 78 -4.41 6.99 26.58
N VAL A 79 -5.30 7.77 27.19
CA VAL A 79 -6.00 7.40 28.42
C VAL A 79 -6.83 6.14 28.16
N PHE A 80 -7.56 6.11 27.04
CA PHE A 80 -8.31 4.93 26.62
C PHE A 80 -7.41 3.71 26.39
N LEU A 81 -6.29 3.87 25.69
CA LEU A 81 -5.33 2.79 25.46
C LEU A 81 -4.75 2.27 26.77
N GLY A 82 -4.37 3.15 27.70
CA GLY A 82 -3.88 2.78 29.04
C GLY A 82 -4.92 1.98 29.83
N PHE A 83 -6.18 2.41 29.78
CA PHE A 83 -7.30 1.68 30.39
C PHE A 83 -7.52 0.31 29.72
N ALA A 84 -7.47 0.24 28.39
CA ALA A 84 -7.65 -1.00 27.64
C ALA A 84 -6.53 -2.02 27.94
N ILE A 85 -5.28 -1.57 28.00
CA ILE A 85 -4.12 -2.39 28.37
C ILE A 85 -4.28 -2.96 29.78
N HIS A 86 -4.77 -2.14 30.72
CA HIS A 86 -4.99 -2.57 32.10
C HIS A 86 -6.11 -3.62 32.22
N HIS A 87 -7.19 -3.47 31.45
CA HIS A 87 -8.33 -4.37 31.52
C HIS A 87 -8.08 -5.71 30.80
N ASP A 88 -7.57 -5.68 29.57
CA ASP A 88 -7.36 -6.89 28.76
C ASP A 88 -6.26 -6.66 27.72
N PHE A 89 -5.03 -7.05 28.07
CA PHE A 89 -3.87 -6.86 27.22
C PHE A 89 -4.01 -7.56 25.85
N GLN A 90 -4.62 -8.74 25.80
CA GLN A 90 -4.75 -9.51 24.56
C GLN A 90 -5.60 -8.76 23.53
N LYS A 91 -6.72 -8.18 23.97
CA LYS A 91 -7.58 -7.36 23.08
C LYS A 91 -6.95 -6.01 22.76
N ALA A 92 -6.20 -5.43 23.68
CA ALA A 92 -5.55 -4.12 23.51
C ALA A 92 -4.28 -4.18 22.65
N GLN A 93 -3.68 -5.37 22.47
CA GLN A 93 -2.41 -5.54 21.76
C GLN A 93 -2.45 -4.99 20.33
N THR A 94 -3.55 -5.24 19.60
CA THR A 94 -3.71 -4.76 18.22
C THR A 94 -3.78 -3.23 18.16
N LEU A 95 -4.54 -2.60 19.07
CA LEU A 95 -4.62 -1.14 19.19
C LEU A 95 -3.26 -0.53 19.57
N LEU A 96 -2.53 -1.18 20.49
CA LEU A 96 -1.20 -0.77 20.91
C LEU A 96 -0.20 -0.79 19.76
N ILE A 97 -0.19 -1.86 18.96
CA ILE A 97 0.69 -1.99 17.79
C ILE A 97 0.39 -0.89 16.79
N LEU A 98 -0.89 -0.67 16.45
CA LEU A 98 -1.30 0.39 15.54
C LEU A 98 -0.91 1.79 16.06
N MET A 99 -1.06 2.02 17.37
CA MET A 99 -0.65 3.27 18.02
C MET A 99 0.86 3.48 17.94
N ILE A 100 1.66 2.45 18.18
CA ILE A 100 3.12 2.51 18.06
C ILE A 100 3.51 2.86 16.62
N PHE A 101 2.93 2.20 15.61
CA PHE A 101 3.18 2.54 14.21
C PHE A 101 2.75 3.98 13.88
N ALA A 102 1.60 4.44 14.38
CA ALA A 102 1.12 5.80 14.17
C ALA A 102 2.08 6.83 14.78
N TRP A 103 2.60 6.59 15.98
CA TRP A 103 3.60 7.46 16.60
C TRP A 103 4.94 7.43 15.88
N ILE A 104 5.44 6.26 15.51
CA ILE A 104 6.66 6.14 14.70
C ILE A 104 6.49 6.95 13.41
N PHE A 105 5.34 6.83 12.76
CA PHE A 105 5.02 7.58 11.56
C PHE A 105 4.98 9.10 11.78
N LEU A 106 4.27 9.56 12.83
CA LEU A 106 4.18 10.98 13.18
C LEU A 106 5.55 11.56 13.55
N ILE A 107 6.31 10.87 14.40
CA ILE A 107 7.66 11.29 14.81
C ILE A 107 8.59 11.33 13.61
N TYR A 108 8.53 10.32 12.74
CA TYR A 108 9.33 10.30 11.52
C TYR A 108 9.00 11.48 10.60
N TYR A 109 7.71 11.76 10.33
CA TYR A 109 7.32 12.78 9.36
C TYR A 109 7.39 14.22 9.90
N HIS A 110 7.01 14.46 11.16
CA HIS A 110 6.99 15.80 11.76
C HIS A 110 8.25 16.14 12.55
N GLY A 111 8.97 15.14 13.07
CA GLY A 111 10.21 15.36 13.83
C GLY A 111 11.45 15.09 12.98
N ILE A 112 11.64 13.84 12.56
CA ILE A 112 12.93 13.41 11.99
C ILE A 112 13.12 13.96 10.57
N LYS A 113 12.15 13.79 9.67
CA LYS A 113 12.26 14.20 8.27
C LYS A 113 12.57 15.71 8.09
N PRO A 114 11.87 16.66 8.74
CA PRO A 114 12.11 18.08 8.51
C PRO A 114 13.38 18.62 9.19
N TYR A 115 13.80 18.06 10.33
CA TYR A 115 14.96 18.57 11.07
C TYR A 115 16.26 17.80 10.80
N LEU A 116 16.14 16.49 10.61
CA LEU A 116 17.26 15.55 10.50
C LEU A 116 17.34 14.87 9.13
N GLY A 117 16.35 15.04 8.25
CA GLY A 117 16.30 14.36 6.96
C GLY A 117 17.51 14.66 6.07
N GLU A 118 17.73 15.94 5.76
CA GLU A 118 18.88 16.33 4.91
C GLU A 118 20.21 16.22 5.67
N SER A 119 20.23 16.59 6.96
CA SER A 119 21.46 16.58 7.76
C SER A 119 21.96 15.17 8.07
N MET A 120 21.08 14.21 8.43
CA MET A 120 21.51 12.81 8.59
C MET A 120 21.85 12.16 7.26
N TYR A 121 21.13 12.48 6.18
CA TYR A 121 21.45 11.95 4.87
C TYR A 121 22.85 12.38 4.42
N SER A 122 23.19 13.68 4.52
CA SER A 122 24.50 14.15 4.07
C SER A 122 25.65 13.84 5.04
N ASN A 123 25.44 13.94 6.36
CA ASN A 123 26.55 13.81 7.33
C ASN A 123 26.82 12.38 7.79
N TYR A 124 25.80 11.50 7.83
CA TYR A 124 25.96 10.16 8.38
C TYR A 124 25.70 9.08 7.35
N TYR A 125 24.58 9.16 6.62
CA TYR A 125 24.18 8.12 5.67
C TYR A 125 25.06 8.11 4.42
N ALA A 126 25.26 9.23 3.74
CA ALA A 126 26.08 9.31 2.53
C ALA A 126 27.54 8.86 2.72
N PRO A 127 28.29 9.32 3.75
CA PRO A 127 29.65 8.86 3.96
C PRO A 127 29.71 7.40 4.44
N PHE A 128 28.75 6.95 5.25
CA PHE A 128 28.66 5.55 5.66
C PHE A 128 28.33 4.63 4.49
N GLU A 129 27.38 5.01 3.64
CA GLU A 129 27.01 4.29 2.42
C GLU A 129 28.19 4.22 1.46
N GLN A 130 28.93 5.31 1.26
CA GLN A 130 30.15 5.29 0.44
C GLN A 130 31.23 4.37 1.03
N GLN A 131 31.44 4.38 2.35
CA GLN A 131 32.38 3.47 3.02
C GLN A 131 31.92 2.01 2.93
N LEU A 132 30.64 1.75 3.16
CA LEU A 132 30.04 0.42 3.07
C LEU A 132 30.11 -0.09 1.64
N LEU A 133 29.83 0.75 0.63
CA LEU A 133 29.94 0.42 -0.78
C LEU A 133 31.41 0.18 -1.17
N GLN A 134 32.37 0.97 -0.67
CA GLN A 134 33.79 0.71 -0.90
C GLN A 134 34.24 -0.63 -0.34
N VAL A 135 33.82 -0.96 0.89
CA VAL A 135 34.09 -2.25 1.53
C VAL A 135 33.36 -3.40 0.80
N TRP A 136 32.11 -3.19 0.41
CA TRP A 136 31.31 -4.16 -0.32
C TRP A 136 31.82 -4.43 -1.74
N ASN A 137 32.43 -3.42 -2.36
CA ASN A 137 33.05 -3.53 -3.68
C ASN A 137 34.42 -4.23 -3.63
N LEU A 138 34.94 -4.55 -2.45
CA LEU A 138 36.06 -5.47 -2.33
C LEU A 138 35.60 -6.85 -2.80
N TRP A 139 36.22 -7.33 -3.87
CA TRP A 139 35.94 -8.62 -4.50
C TRP A 139 35.80 -9.77 -3.49
N SER A 140 36.68 -9.81 -2.49
CA SER A 140 36.67 -10.85 -1.44
C SER A 140 35.44 -10.81 -0.54
N ILE A 141 34.92 -9.63 -0.19
CA ILE A 141 33.75 -9.50 0.69
C ILE A 141 32.47 -9.81 -0.09
N HIS A 142 32.40 -9.33 -1.33
CA HIS A 142 31.29 -9.61 -2.25
C HIS A 142 31.12 -11.11 -2.49
N TRP A 143 32.20 -11.79 -2.90
CA TRP A 143 32.19 -13.23 -3.13
C TRP A 143 32.05 -14.03 -1.84
N GLY A 144 32.67 -13.58 -0.74
CA GLY A 144 32.54 -14.20 0.58
C GLY A 144 31.08 -14.22 1.05
N PHE A 145 30.35 -13.12 0.89
CA PHE A 145 28.93 -13.04 1.22
C PHE A 145 28.08 -14.00 0.38
N TYR A 146 28.26 -14.03 -0.96
CA TYR A 146 27.48 -14.94 -1.81
C TYR A 146 27.78 -16.40 -1.54
N ILE A 147 29.05 -16.75 -1.30
CA ILE A 147 29.44 -18.12 -0.95
C ILE A 147 28.81 -18.48 0.39
N LEU A 148 28.91 -17.62 1.41
CA LEU A 148 28.29 -17.87 2.72
C LEU A 148 26.77 -18.06 2.60
N ALA A 149 26.10 -17.15 1.90
CA ALA A 149 24.65 -17.20 1.69
C ALA A 149 24.24 -18.47 0.92
N GLY A 150 24.94 -18.78 -0.16
CA GLY A 150 24.71 -19.99 -0.96
C GLY A 150 24.93 -21.27 -0.15
N THR A 151 25.99 -21.31 0.67
CA THR A 151 26.28 -22.45 1.55
C THR A 151 25.20 -22.59 2.63
N ALA A 152 24.74 -21.50 3.23
CA ALA A 152 23.65 -21.52 4.21
C ALA A 152 22.34 -22.06 3.60
N VAL A 153 22.00 -21.64 2.38
CA VAL A 153 20.84 -22.15 1.64
C VAL A 153 21.00 -23.63 1.30
N ALA A 154 22.19 -24.06 0.86
CA ALA A 154 22.47 -25.46 0.57
C ALA A 154 22.35 -26.34 1.82
N ILE A 155 22.94 -25.91 2.95
CA ILE A 155 22.81 -26.59 4.25
C ILE A 155 21.34 -26.67 4.66
N PHE A 156 20.58 -25.59 4.50
CA PHE A 156 19.15 -25.58 4.81
C PHE A 156 18.41 -26.65 3.99
N PHE A 157 18.65 -26.75 2.68
CA PHE A 157 18.03 -27.78 1.86
C PHE A 157 18.44 -29.19 2.28
N VAL A 158 19.71 -29.44 2.57
CA VAL A 158 20.19 -30.77 3.03
C VAL A 158 19.51 -31.17 4.34
N VAL A 159 19.46 -30.26 5.32
CA VAL A 159 18.79 -30.51 6.61
C VAL A 159 17.29 -30.72 6.43
N ASP A 160 16.65 -29.92 5.56
CA ASP A 160 15.20 -29.98 5.36
C ASP A 160 14.73 -31.22 4.60
N THR A 161 15.55 -31.70 3.66
CA THR A 161 15.29 -32.86 2.78
C THR A 161 15.70 -34.19 3.38
N TRP A 162 16.52 -34.20 4.45
CA TRP A 162 17.06 -35.43 5.05
C TRP A 162 16.00 -36.49 5.37
N ASN A 163 14.82 -36.04 5.82
CA ASN A 163 13.74 -36.94 6.23
C ASN A 163 12.67 -37.17 5.15
N ASP A 164 12.63 -36.35 4.10
CA ASP A 164 11.53 -36.35 3.12
C ASP A 164 12.03 -36.02 1.71
N HIS A 165 12.24 -37.08 0.93
CA HIS A 165 12.76 -36.99 -0.43
C HIS A 165 11.75 -36.36 -1.40
N TYR A 166 10.45 -36.32 -1.08
CA TYR A 166 9.46 -35.67 -1.95
C TYR A 166 9.71 -34.16 -2.10
N ARG A 167 10.37 -33.53 -1.13
CA ARG A 167 10.72 -32.10 -1.19
C ARG A 167 11.73 -31.79 -2.29
N LEU A 168 12.57 -32.76 -2.67
CA LEU A 168 13.47 -32.63 -3.81
C LEU A 168 12.69 -32.50 -5.13
N VAL A 169 11.50 -33.12 -5.23
CA VAL A 169 10.62 -32.98 -6.39
C VAL A 169 10.11 -31.54 -6.50
N SER A 170 9.76 -30.89 -5.39
CA SER A 170 9.37 -29.47 -5.40
C SER A 170 10.51 -28.56 -5.82
N LEU A 171 11.74 -28.84 -5.37
CA LEU A 171 12.93 -28.12 -5.79
C LEU A 171 13.21 -28.31 -7.29
N LEU A 172 13.14 -29.55 -7.79
CA LEU A 172 13.25 -29.85 -9.22
C LEU A 172 12.15 -29.14 -10.04
N GLY A 173 10.92 -29.10 -9.51
CA GLY A 173 9.79 -28.40 -10.11
C GLY A 173 10.06 -26.90 -10.29
N LEU A 174 10.67 -26.25 -9.29
CA LEU A 174 11.07 -24.84 -9.41
C LEU A 174 12.08 -24.65 -10.55
N PHE A 175 13.12 -25.49 -10.62
CA PHE A 175 14.10 -25.45 -11.71
C PHE A 175 13.47 -25.74 -13.07
N ALA A 176 12.49 -26.65 -13.14
CA ALA A 176 11.76 -26.96 -14.36
C ALA A 176 10.93 -25.76 -14.85
N ILE A 177 10.25 -25.05 -13.93
CA ILE A 177 9.48 -23.83 -14.26
C ILE A 177 10.42 -22.72 -14.75
N ILE A 178 11.53 -22.49 -14.07
CA ILE A 178 12.55 -21.51 -14.50
C ILE A 178 13.13 -21.91 -15.87
N GLY A 179 13.45 -23.18 -16.07
CA GLY A 179 13.95 -23.70 -17.34
C GLY A 179 12.93 -23.53 -18.47
N PHE A 180 11.65 -23.79 -18.21
CA PHE A 180 10.57 -23.56 -19.16
C PHE A 180 10.47 -22.08 -19.54
N MET A 181 10.45 -21.17 -18.55
CA MET A 181 10.42 -19.73 -18.80
C MET A 181 11.64 -19.24 -19.58
N PHE A 182 12.82 -19.82 -19.33
CA PHE A 182 14.05 -19.49 -20.05
C PHE A 182 14.02 -19.94 -21.52
N ILE A 183 13.54 -21.16 -21.80
CA ILE A 183 13.42 -21.70 -23.17
C ILE A 183 12.46 -20.85 -24.02
N PHE A 184 11.33 -20.45 -23.43
CA PHE A 184 10.33 -19.63 -24.10
C PHE A 184 10.55 -18.13 -23.94
N SER A 185 11.68 -17.72 -23.37
CA SER A 185 12.03 -16.31 -23.18
C SER A 185 12.17 -15.60 -24.52
N LYS A 186 11.73 -14.34 -24.62
CA LYS A 186 11.83 -13.55 -25.85
C LYS A 186 13.28 -13.33 -26.27
N ASN A 187 14.19 -13.12 -25.31
CA ASN A 187 15.60 -12.82 -25.54
C ASN A 187 16.48 -13.48 -24.44
N PRO A 188 16.66 -14.81 -24.45
CA PRO A 188 17.33 -15.54 -23.36
C PRO A 188 18.77 -15.08 -23.10
N ALA A 189 19.46 -14.59 -24.13
CA ALA A 189 20.83 -14.05 -24.01
C ALA A 189 20.91 -12.72 -23.25
N LYS A 190 19.81 -11.97 -23.14
CA LYS A 190 19.77 -10.66 -22.46
C LYS A 190 19.18 -10.74 -21.04
N VAL A 191 18.93 -11.94 -20.53
CA VAL A 191 18.37 -12.13 -19.18
C VAL A 191 19.35 -11.62 -18.13
N LYS A 192 18.93 -10.60 -17.38
CA LYS A 192 19.63 -10.14 -16.18
C LYS A 192 19.27 -11.09 -15.03
N TRP A 193 20.22 -11.93 -14.62
CA TRP A 193 19.98 -12.96 -13.60
C TRP A 193 19.77 -12.43 -12.18
N ARG A 194 20.21 -11.20 -11.87
CA ARG A 194 20.02 -10.59 -10.55
C ARG A 194 18.53 -10.56 -10.12
N PRO A 195 17.59 -9.94 -10.86
CA PRO A 195 16.19 -9.95 -10.47
C PRO A 195 15.59 -11.36 -10.41
N VAL A 196 16.00 -12.27 -11.28
CA VAL A 196 15.49 -13.66 -11.27
C VAL A 196 15.91 -14.39 -9.99
N ILE A 197 17.20 -14.41 -9.69
CA ILE A 197 17.75 -15.12 -8.52
C ILE A 197 17.30 -14.45 -7.22
N VAL A 198 17.39 -13.11 -7.14
CA VAL A 198 17.00 -12.37 -5.94
C VAL A 198 15.51 -12.46 -5.70
N GLY A 199 14.66 -12.41 -6.73
CA GLY A 199 13.21 -12.57 -6.57
C GLY A 199 12.83 -13.97 -6.08
N CYS A 200 13.42 -15.02 -6.64
CA CYS A 200 13.24 -16.39 -6.13
C CYS A 200 13.74 -16.53 -4.68
N LEU A 201 14.87 -15.91 -4.34
CA LEU A 201 15.42 -15.92 -2.99
C LEU A 201 14.52 -15.16 -2.00
N LEU A 202 14.03 -13.97 -2.36
CA LEU A 202 13.11 -13.19 -1.54
C LEU A 202 11.80 -13.95 -1.28
N GLN A 203 11.22 -14.54 -2.33
CA GLN A 203 10.07 -15.42 -2.20
C GLN A 203 10.36 -16.58 -1.23
N PHE A 204 11.50 -17.25 -1.39
CA PHE A 204 11.89 -18.37 -0.53
C PHE A 204 12.10 -17.96 0.93
N LEU A 205 12.81 -16.85 1.17
CA LEU A 205 13.05 -16.30 2.51
C LEU A 205 11.74 -15.89 3.19
N MET A 206 10.81 -15.26 2.47
CA MET A 206 9.47 -14.97 2.99
C MET A 206 8.71 -16.26 3.32
N GLY A 207 8.82 -17.30 2.49
CA GLY A 207 8.23 -18.60 2.74
C GLY A 207 8.76 -19.25 4.01
N ILE A 208 10.07 -19.21 4.24
CA ILE A 208 10.68 -19.69 5.49
C ILE A 208 10.17 -18.86 6.67
N ALA A 209 10.19 -17.53 6.55
CA ALA A 209 9.80 -16.63 7.63
C ALA A 209 8.34 -16.80 8.04
N VAL A 210 7.42 -17.06 7.09
CA VAL A 210 5.98 -17.10 7.36
C VAL A 210 5.47 -18.52 7.58
N LEU A 211 5.95 -19.52 6.83
CA LEU A 211 5.40 -20.89 6.84
C LEU A 211 6.22 -21.85 7.69
N ARG A 212 7.54 -21.67 7.79
CA ARG A 212 8.44 -22.62 8.47
C ARG A 212 8.86 -22.17 9.86
N TRP A 213 9.10 -20.88 10.06
CA TRP A 213 9.47 -20.32 11.35
C TRP A 213 8.24 -20.27 12.27
N GLU A 214 8.28 -21.00 13.39
CA GLU A 214 7.17 -21.11 14.35
C GLU A 214 6.61 -19.76 14.82
N TRP A 215 7.47 -18.87 15.29
CA TRP A 215 7.10 -17.50 15.67
C TRP A 215 6.47 -16.69 14.52
N GLY A 216 7.03 -16.82 13.30
CA GLY A 216 6.50 -16.17 12.12
C GLY A 216 5.11 -16.68 11.76
N LYS A 217 4.91 -18.00 11.79
CA LYS A 217 3.61 -18.66 11.60
C LYS A 217 2.58 -18.18 12.63
N ILE A 218 2.95 -18.11 13.91
CA ILE A 218 2.06 -17.61 14.97
C ILE A 218 1.65 -16.15 14.69
N LYS A 219 2.62 -15.28 14.38
CA LYS A 219 2.34 -13.86 14.10
C LYS A 219 1.51 -13.66 12.84
N PHE A 220 1.76 -14.44 11.80
CA PHE A 220 1.04 -14.34 10.55
C PHE A 220 -0.38 -14.91 10.64
N ASN A 221 -0.59 -15.95 11.47
CA ASN A 221 -1.91 -16.42 11.83
C ASN A 221 -2.69 -15.35 12.58
N GLN A 222 -2.08 -14.70 13.58
CA GLN A 222 -2.71 -13.57 14.30
C GLN A 222 -3.12 -12.45 13.34
N LEU A 223 -2.25 -12.07 12.40
CA LEU A 223 -2.57 -11.07 11.38
C LEU A 223 -3.73 -11.51 10.50
N SER A 224 -3.73 -12.78 10.07
CA SER A 224 -4.79 -13.34 9.23
C SER A 224 -6.14 -13.35 9.95
N ASP A 225 -6.17 -13.72 11.23
CA ASP A 225 -7.37 -13.72 12.07
C ASP A 225 -7.95 -12.30 12.24
N GLU A 226 -7.09 -11.28 12.40
CA GLU A 226 -7.53 -9.89 12.48
C GLU A 226 -8.11 -9.39 11.15
N ILE A 227 -7.53 -9.81 10.00
CA ILE A 227 -8.11 -9.49 8.69
C ILE A 227 -9.48 -10.16 8.53
N ILE A 228 -9.65 -11.42 8.92
CA ILE A 228 -10.96 -12.11 8.88
C ILE A 228 -11.96 -11.39 9.77
N ARG A 229 -11.55 -11.02 10.99
CA ARG A 229 -12.41 -10.30 11.93
C ARG A 229 -12.85 -8.95 11.38
N PHE A 230 -11.94 -8.24 10.72
CA PHE A 230 -12.24 -6.99 10.02
C PHE A 230 -13.25 -7.21 8.89
N LEU A 231 -13.08 -8.26 8.07
CA LEU A 231 -14.01 -8.59 6.99
C LEU A 231 -15.36 -9.04 7.53
N ASP A 232 -15.40 -9.69 8.70
CA ASP A 232 -16.62 -10.14 9.37
C ASP A 232 -17.51 -8.98 9.81
N TYR A 233 -16.97 -7.78 10.04
CA TYR A 233 -17.79 -6.59 10.29
C TYR A 233 -18.71 -6.25 9.11
N THR A 234 -18.35 -6.68 7.90
CA THR A 234 -19.19 -6.52 6.72
C THR A 234 -20.53 -7.26 6.88
N LYS A 235 -20.58 -8.37 7.62
CA LYS A 235 -21.82 -9.17 7.81
C LYS A 235 -22.98 -8.31 8.34
N ASN A 236 -22.69 -7.36 9.24
CA ASN A 236 -23.70 -6.43 9.75
C ASN A 236 -24.22 -5.48 8.65
N GLY A 237 -23.34 -5.02 7.76
CA GLY A 237 -23.72 -4.21 6.61
C GLY A 237 -24.52 -5.01 5.57
N THR A 238 -24.12 -6.25 5.31
CA THR A 238 -24.83 -7.14 4.39
C THR A 238 -26.23 -7.48 4.90
N GLU A 239 -26.38 -7.76 6.21
CA GLU A 239 -27.67 -8.01 6.86
C GLU A 239 -28.56 -6.75 6.83
N PHE A 240 -27.98 -5.57 7.04
CA PHE A 240 -28.71 -4.30 6.95
C PHE A 240 -29.25 -4.02 5.54
N VAL A 241 -28.44 -4.23 4.50
CA VAL A 241 -28.81 -3.91 3.10
C VAL A 241 -29.71 -4.98 2.48
N TYR A 242 -29.40 -6.27 2.69
CA TYR A 242 -30.01 -7.37 1.95
C TYR A 242 -30.91 -8.27 2.83
N GLY A 243 -30.96 -8.04 4.14
CA GLY A 243 -31.85 -8.74 5.07
C GLY A 243 -31.79 -10.27 4.94
N PHE A 244 -32.95 -10.88 4.68
CA PHE A 244 -33.14 -12.33 4.58
C PHE A 244 -32.25 -13.01 3.53
N ILE A 245 -31.87 -12.31 2.45
CA ILE A 245 -31.07 -12.90 1.36
C ILE A 245 -29.62 -13.17 1.80
N ALA A 246 -29.11 -12.31 2.69
CA ALA A 246 -27.75 -12.42 3.23
C ALA A 246 -27.66 -13.34 4.45
N LYS A 247 -28.79 -13.54 5.16
CA LYS A 247 -28.86 -14.38 6.35
C LYS A 247 -30.21 -15.08 6.40
N PRO A 248 -30.43 -16.06 5.50
CA PRO A 248 -31.67 -16.82 5.53
C PRO A 248 -31.76 -17.57 6.87
N PRO A 249 -32.96 -17.73 7.45
CA PRO A 249 -33.16 -18.60 8.59
C PRO A 249 -32.76 -20.02 8.20
N ASN A 250 -32.23 -20.77 9.16
CA ASN A 250 -31.74 -22.15 9.00
C ASN A 250 -32.90 -23.15 8.78
N ILE A 251 -33.70 -22.92 7.74
CA ILE A 251 -34.81 -23.75 7.30
C ILE A 251 -34.35 -24.39 5.98
N CYS A 252 -34.42 -25.73 5.88
CA CYS A 252 -34.06 -26.49 4.68
C CYS A 252 -32.59 -26.35 4.20
N GLY A 253 -31.67 -25.92 5.06
CA GLY A 253 -30.24 -25.79 4.70
C GLY A 253 -29.96 -24.65 3.70
N MET A 254 -30.81 -23.62 3.65
CA MET A 254 -30.53 -22.43 2.84
C MET A 254 -29.28 -21.72 3.33
N ASN A 255 -28.29 -21.58 2.45
CA ASN A 255 -27.08 -20.80 2.71
C ASN A 255 -27.23 -19.37 2.16
N PRO A 256 -26.52 -18.38 2.72
CA PRO A 256 -26.43 -17.04 2.16
C PRO A 256 -26.08 -17.07 0.67
N VAL A 257 -26.75 -16.23 -0.12
CA VAL A 257 -26.40 -16.10 -1.53
C VAL A 257 -25.03 -15.41 -1.63
N LEU A 258 -24.08 -16.15 -2.19
CA LEU A 258 -22.68 -15.73 -2.33
C LEU A 258 -22.55 -14.32 -2.94
N ALA A 259 -23.30 -14.03 -4.00
CA ALA A 259 -23.20 -12.78 -4.73
C ALA A 259 -23.36 -11.55 -3.83
N PHE A 260 -24.35 -11.55 -2.92
CA PHE A 260 -24.60 -10.42 -2.03
C PHE A 260 -23.60 -10.34 -0.87
N THR A 261 -23.10 -11.49 -0.41
CA THR A 261 -22.10 -11.53 0.66
C THR A 261 -20.74 -11.04 0.16
N VAL A 262 -20.28 -11.56 -0.98
CA VAL A 262 -18.98 -11.20 -1.56
C VAL A 262 -18.98 -9.76 -2.07
N LEU A 263 -20.04 -9.34 -2.77
CA LEU A 263 -20.14 -7.98 -3.31
C LEU A 263 -20.04 -6.93 -2.19
N GLN A 264 -20.75 -7.14 -1.08
CA GLN A 264 -20.70 -6.20 0.04
C GLN A 264 -19.30 -6.12 0.65
N VAL A 265 -18.57 -7.24 0.71
CA VAL A 265 -17.19 -7.23 1.23
C VAL A 265 -16.24 -6.49 0.30
N ILE A 266 -16.39 -6.65 -1.02
CA ILE A 266 -15.62 -5.87 -2.00
C ILE A 266 -15.86 -4.36 -1.81
N ILE A 267 -17.13 -3.95 -1.67
CA ILE A 267 -17.50 -2.54 -1.45
C ILE A 267 -16.92 -2.01 -0.13
N TYR A 268 -17.04 -2.78 0.95
CA TYR A 268 -16.51 -2.41 2.26
C TYR A 268 -14.98 -2.26 2.25
N PHE A 269 -14.28 -3.26 1.69
CA PHE A 269 -12.82 -3.24 1.58
C PHE A 269 -12.35 -2.07 0.70
N GLY A 270 -12.99 -1.87 -0.46
CA GLY A 270 -12.69 -0.75 -1.36
C GLY A 270 -12.87 0.62 -0.69
N ALA A 271 -13.94 0.80 0.11
CA ALA A 271 -14.16 2.02 0.87
C ALA A 271 -13.06 2.29 1.92
N VAL A 272 -12.65 1.25 2.67
CA VAL A 272 -11.57 1.37 3.66
C VAL A 272 -10.23 1.65 2.99
N VAL A 273 -9.93 0.96 1.90
CA VAL A 273 -8.73 1.25 1.10
C VAL A 273 -8.74 2.68 0.60
N ALA A 274 -9.86 3.18 0.08
CA ALA A 274 -9.97 4.57 -0.38
C ALA A 274 -9.71 5.58 0.75
N ILE A 275 -10.14 5.27 1.98
CA ILE A 275 -9.84 6.08 3.17
C ILE A 275 -8.33 6.03 3.50
N LEU A 276 -7.73 4.84 3.52
CA LEU A 276 -6.29 4.66 3.78
C LEU A 276 -5.44 5.36 2.70
N TYR A 277 -5.93 5.36 1.47
CA TYR A 277 -5.35 6.06 0.33
C TYR A 277 -5.42 7.58 0.50
N TYR A 278 -6.57 8.09 0.94
CA TYR A 278 -6.75 9.52 1.23
C TYR A 278 -5.78 10.00 2.31
N TYR A 279 -5.56 9.20 3.36
CA TYR A 279 -4.62 9.53 4.44
C TYR A 279 -3.14 9.31 4.07
N GLY A 280 -2.82 8.80 2.88
CA GLY A 280 -1.44 8.61 2.44
C GLY A 280 -0.74 7.36 3.00
N ILE A 281 -1.45 6.52 3.76
CA ILE A 281 -0.88 5.36 4.47
C ILE A 281 -0.44 4.31 3.45
N VAL A 282 -1.31 4.01 2.49
CA VAL A 282 -1.04 3.08 1.39
C VAL A 282 0.20 3.49 0.61
N GLN A 283 0.26 4.76 0.22
CA GLN A 283 1.35 5.31 -0.59
C GLN A 283 2.67 5.19 0.15
N TRP A 284 2.68 5.44 1.46
CA TRP A 284 3.87 5.28 2.27
C TRP A 284 4.32 3.82 2.35
N CYS A 285 3.41 2.88 2.66
CA CYS A 285 3.73 1.45 2.75
C CYS A 285 4.26 0.91 1.41
N VAL A 286 3.54 1.18 0.31
CA VAL A 286 3.90 0.74 -1.03
C VAL A 286 5.22 1.35 -1.47
N LYS A 287 5.45 2.66 -1.29
CA LYS A 287 6.74 3.29 -1.63
C LYS A 287 7.91 2.64 -0.92
N LYS A 288 7.78 2.33 0.37
CA LYS A 288 8.87 1.72 1.16
C LYS A 288 9.16 0.28 0.72
N MET A 289 8.12 -0.52 0.52
CA MET A 289 8.27 -1.88 0.03
C MET A 289 8.82 -1.91 -1.40
N ALA A 290 8.33 -1.02 -2.28
CA ALA A 290 8.80 -0.87 -3.65
C ALA A 290 10.27 -0.44 -3.72
N TRP A 291 10.68 0.51 -2.87
CA TRP A 291 12.08 0.93 -2.76
C TRP A 291 12.98 -0.22 -2.32
N ALA A 292 12.58 -0.97 -1.29
CA ALA A 292 13.34 -2.13 -0.83
C ALA A 292 13.46 -3.21 -1.92
N MET A 293 12.39 -3.44 -2.68
CA MET A 293 12.36 -4.41 -3.77
C MET A 293 13.19 -3.94 -4.98
N ALA A 294 13.09 -2.67 -5.38
CA ALA A 294 13.89 -2.07 -6.45
C ALA A 294 15.38 -2.14 -6.13
N LEU A 295 15.76 -1.83 -4.88
CA LEU A 295 17.15 -1.89 -4.42
C LEU A 295 17.70 -3.33 -4.45
N THR A 296 16.91 -4.30 -3.99
CA THR A 296 17.35 -5.71 -3.92
C THR A 296 17.41 -6.34 -5.31
N MET A 297 16.32 -6.26 -6.08
CA MET A 297 16.19 -6.91 -7.39
C MET A 297 16.90 -6.16 -8.53
N GLY A 298 17.19 -4.86 -8.36
CA GLY A 298 17.77 -4.02 -9.42
C GLY A 298 16.80 -3.75 -10.56
N THR A 299 15.50 -3.78 -10.27
CA THR A 299 14.38 -3.45 -11.15
C THR A 299 14.07 -1.95 -11.09
N THR A 300 13.30 -1.45 -12.06
CA THR A 300 12.95 -0.03 -12.09
C THR A 300 11.93 0.29 -11.00
N ALA A 301 11.89 1.55 -10.58
CA ALA A 301 11.06 1.93 -9.45
C ALA A 301 9.56 1.84 -9.80
N ALA A 302 9.18 2.09 -11.05
CA ALA A 302 7.80 1.99 -11.52
C ALA A 302 7.29 0.53 -11.52
N GLU A 303 8.04 -0.41 -12.10
CA GLU A 303 7.62 -1.82 -12.12
C GLU A 303 7.64 -2.46 -10.72
N SER A 304 8.59 -2.05 -9.88
CA SER A 304 8.66 -2.50 -8.48
C SER A 304 7.49 -1.97 -7.67
N MET A 305 7.12 -0.70 -7.90
CA MET A 305 5.95 -0.11 -7.26
C MET A 305 4.66 -0.81 -7.68
N ASN A 306 4.48 -1.07 -8.97
CA ASN A 306 3.30 -1.78 -9.44
C ASN A 306 3.23 -3.19 -8.86
N SER A 307 4.34 -3.94 -8.85
CA SER A 307 4.32 -5.31 -8.34
C SER A 307 3.96 -5.38 -6.85
N VAL A 308 4.50 -4.47 -6.03
CA VAL A 308 4.10 -4.35 -4.61
C VAL A 308 2.65 -3.88 -4.48
N ALA A 309 2.22 -2.92 -5.29
CA ALA A 309 0.85 -2.42 -5.25
C ALA A 309 -0.17 -3.50 -5.63
N CYS A 310 0.14 -4.36 -6.60
CA CYS A 310 -0.69 -5.47 -7.04
C CYS A 310 -1.03 -6.44 -5.88
N THR A 311 -0.10 -6.65 -4.94
CA THR A 311 -0.34 -7.45 -3.72
C THR A 311 -1.49 -6.92 -2.86
N PHE A 312 -1.78 -5.62 -2.91
CA PHE A 312 -2.83 -4.99 -2.09
C PHE A 312 -4.09 -4.65 -2.91
N PHE A 313 -3.92 -4.03 -4.08
CA PHE A 313 -4.99 -3.41 -4.87
C PHE A 313 -5.40 -4.24 -6.11
N GLY A 314 -4.65 -5.29 -6.43
CA GLY A 314 -4.93 -6.14 -7.60
C GLY A 314 -4.66 -5.46 -8.95
N MET A 315 -4.97 -6.19 -10.03
CA MET A 315 -4.51 -5.87 -11.38
C MET A 315 -5.08 -4.58 -11.99
N SER A 316 -6.27 -4.13 -11.56
CA SER A 316 -6.95 -2.95 -12.11
C SER A 316 -6.60 -1.66 -11.40
N GLU A 317 -6.28 -1.74 -10.11
CA GLU A 317 -6.06 -0.57 -9.25
C GLU A 317 -4.56 -0.26 -9.08
N ALA A 318 -3.70 -1.28 -9.12
CA ALA A 318 -2.26 -1.10 -8.98
C ALA A 318 -1.63 -0.21 -10.09
N PRO A 319 -1.99 -0.36 -11.39
CA PRO A 319 -1.44 0.51 -12.43
C PRO A 319 -1.84 1.97 -12.30
N LEU A 320 -2.94 2.29 -11.59
CA LEU A 320 -3.36 3.68 -11.35
C LEU A 320 -2.33 4.44 -10.52
N LEU A 321 -1.56 3.74 -9.68
CA LEU A 321 -0.50 4.34 -8.87
C LEU A 321 0.68 4.82 -9.72
N ILE A 322 0.91 4.15 -10.85
CA ILE A 322 1.99 4.45 -11.78
C ILE A 322 1.48 5.03 -13.10
N LYS A 323 0.22 5.48 -13.16
CA LYS A 323 -0.43 6.05 -14.34
C LYS A 323 0.43 7.03 -15.15
N PRO A 324 1.10 8.04 -14.55
CA PRO A 324 1.92 8.97 -15.33
C PRO A 324 3.18 8.34 -15.96
N TYR A 325 3.59 7.17 -15.49
CA TYR A 325 4.78 6.47 -15.97
C TYR A 325 4.46 5.42 -17.03
N LEU A 326 3.20 4.96 -17.13
CA LEU A 326 2.81 3.89 -18.06
C LEU A 326 3.14 4.20 -19.53
N GLU A 327 3.03 5.47 -19.94
CA GLU A 327 3.34 5.88 -21.32
C GLU A 327 4.84 5.90 -21.62
N GLN A 328 5.68 5.95 -20.59
CA GLN A 328 7.14 6.04 -20.69
C GLN A 328 7.83 4.69 -20.44
N MET A 329 7.05 3.65 -20.12
CA MET A 329 7.56 2.34 -19.78
C MET A 329 7.99 1.56 -21.03
N THR A 330 9.08 0.80 -20.90
CA THR A 330 9.51 -0.13 -21.96
C THR A 330 8.54 -1.32 -22.06
N ALA A 331 8.64 -2.09 -23.15
CA ALA A 331 7.83 -3.29 -23.31
C ALA A 331 8.07 -4.34 -22.19
N SER A 332 9.29 -4.42 -21.63
CA SER A 332 9.60 -5.33 -20.52
C SER A 332 9.01 -4.85 -19.22
N GLU A 333 9.04 -3.54 -18.96
CA GLU A 333 8.41 -2.95 -17.78
C GLU A 333 6.89 -3.11 -17.82
N LEU A 334 6.26 -2.89 -18.97
CA LEU A 334 4.82 -3.12 -19.14
C LEU A 334 4.48 -4.62 -18.97
N HIS A 335 5.31 -5.51 -19.49
CA HIS A 335 5.15 -6.96 -19.26
C HIS A 335 5.25 -7.33 -17.77
N ALA A 336 6.14 -6.69 -17.02
CA ALA A 336 6.25 -6.86 -15.57
C ALA A 336 5.00 -6.35 -14.83
N VAL A 337 4.45 -5.20 -15.25
CA VAL A 337 3.18 -4.67 -14.73
C VAL A 337 2.05 -5.68 -14.95
N MET A 338 1.90 -6.20 -16.16
CA MET A 338 0.85 -7.19 -16.48
C MET A 338 1.05 -8.51 -15.72
N THR A 339 2.28 -9.04 -15.71
CA THR A 339 2.61 -10.30 -15.04
C THR A 339 2.36 -10.23 -13.54
N SER A 340 2.71 -9.11 -12.89
CA SER A 340 2.40 -8.90 -11.48
C SER A 340 0.90 -8.82 -11.20
N GLY A 341 0.12 -8.23 -12.12
CA GLY A 341 -1.34 -8.24 -12.04
C GLY A 341 -1.94 -9.65 -12.09
N PHE A 342 -1.43 -10.52 -12.97
CA PHE A 342 -1.90 -11.91 -13.07
C PHE A 342 -1.42 -12.82 -11.93
N ALA A 343 -0.27 -12.52 -11.35
CA ALA A 343 0.29 -13.31 -10.26
C ALA A 343 -0.36 -12.99 -8.90
N CYS A 344 -0.89 -11.78 -8.71
CA CYS A 344 -1.40 -11.31 -7.43
C CYS A 344 -2.92 -11.48 -7.29
N VAL A 345 -3.38 -11.52 -6.04
CA VAL A 345 -4.79 -11.48 -5.67
C VAL A 345 -5.07 -10.14 -5.01
N ALA A 346 -6.17 -9.48 -5.41
CA ALA A 346 -6.60 -8.23 -4.81
C ALA A 346 -7.09 -8.45 -3.36
N GLY A 347 -6.88 -7.49 -2.47
CA GLY A 347 -7.43 -7.56 -1.12
C GLY A 347 -8.97 -7.64 -1.10
N SER A 348 -9.64 -7.12 -2.13
CA SER A 348 -11.09 -7.22 -2.29
C SER A 348 -11.55 -8.67 -2.60
N THR A 349 -10.80 -9.42 -3.41
CA THR A 349 -11.10 -10.82 -3.74
C THR A 349 -10.58 -11.81 -2.70
N PHE A 350 -9.61 -11.40 -1.86
CA PHE A 350 -9.15 -12.18 -0.71
C PHE A 350 -10.33 -12.66 0.15
N ALA A 351 -11.25 -11.76 0.49
CA ALA A 351 -12.40 -12.10 1.31
C ALA A 351 -13.38 -13.07 0.64
N ALA A 352 -13.52 -12.98 -0.69
CA ALA A 352 -14.31 -13.91 -1.47
C ALA A 352 -13.74 -15.33 -1.38
N TYR A 353 -12.42 -15.47 -1.52
CA TYR A 353 -11.74 -16.76 -1.39
C TYR A 353 -11.85 -17.33 0.02
N VAL A 354 -11.72 -16.50 1.06
CA VAL A 354 -11.95 -16.93 2.44
C VAL A 354 -13.39 -17.39 2.64
N ALA A 355 -14.38 -16.70 2.07
CA ALA A 355 -15.78 -17.12 2.12
C ALA A 355 -16.03 -18.45 1.40
N PHE A 356 -15.22 -18.80 0.39
CA PHE A 356 -15.23 -20.13 -0.24
C PHE A 356 -14.56 -21.24 0.59
N GLY A 357 -13.98 -20.90 1.74
CA GLY A 357 -13.28 -21.85 2.61
C GLY A 357 -11.79 -21.98 2.32
N ALA A 358 -11.19 -21.08 1.52
CA ALA A 358 -9.75 -21.05 1.36
C ALA A 358 -9.06 -20.59 2.66
N CYS A 359 -7.91 -21.19 2.98
CA CYS A 359 -7.14 -20.85 4.17
C CYS A 359 -6.60 -19.41 4.09
N PRO A 360 -7.01 -18.50 4.99
CA PRO A 360 -6.61 -17.09 4.96
C PRO A 360 -5.11 -16.90 5.08
N ILE A 361 -4.46 -17.74 5.88
CA ILE A 361 -3.01 -17.73 6.11
C ILE A 361 -2.25 -17.98 4.81
N TYR A 362 -2.69 -18.97 4.02
CA TYR A 362 -2.04 -19.30 2.76
C TYR A 362 -2.30 -18.25 1.68
N LEU A 363 -3.51 -17.68 1.64
CA LEU A 363 -3.82 -16.57 0.74
C LEU A 363 -2.96 -15.34 1.04
N LEU A 364 -2.87 -14.96 2.31
CA LEU A 364 -2.11 -13.78 2.72
C LEU A 364 -0.61 -13.99 2.51
N SER A 365 -0.10 -15.20 2.79
CA SER A 365 1.30 -15.56 2.56
C SER A 365 1.62 -15.49 1.06
N HIS A 366 0.74 -16.06 0.22
CA HIS A 366 0.86 -16.03 -1.22
C HIS A 366 0.91 -14.60 -1.76
N SER A 367 0.00 -13.71 -1.33
CA SER A 367 -0.04 -12.32 -1.81
C SER A 367 1.28 -11.58 -1.57
N VAL A 368 1.93 -11.78 -0.42
CA VAL A 368 3.22 -11.15 -0.10
C VAL A 368 4.37 -11.76 -0.92
N MET A 369 4.35 -13.09 -1.09
CA MET A 369 5.36 -13.83 -1.86
C MET A 369 5.25 -13.58 -3.38
N ALA A 370 4.07 -13.21 -3.88
CA ALA A 370 3.80 -13.02 -5.29
C ALA A 370 4.54 -11.83 -5.91
N ALA A 371 4.75 -10.73 -5.17
CA ALA A 371 5.40 -9.53 -5.69
C ALA A 371 6.84 -9.79 -6.24
N PRO A 372 7.78 -10.36 -5.44
CA PRO A 372 9.11 -10.68 -5.94
C PRO A 372 9.10 -11.83 -6.97
N ALA A 373 8.20 -12.81 -6.82
CA ALA A 373 8.07 -13.94 -7.74
C ALA A 373 7.61 -13.49 -9.14
N ALA A 374 6.65 -12.57 -9.20
CA ALA A 374 6.12 -12.04 -10.45
C ALA A 374 7.18 -11.25 -11.23
N LEU A 375 8.00 -10.46 -10.53
CA LEU A 375 9.11 -9.74 -11.17
C LEU A 375 10.20 -10.68 -11.66
N ALA A 376 10.55 -11.71 -10.89
CA ALA A 376 11.49 -12.73 -11.31
C ALA A 376 11.00 -13.45 -12.59
N ALA A 377 9.73 -13.85 -12.61
CA ALA A 377 9.11 -14.50 -13.77
C ALA A 377 9.06 -13.57 -14.99
N ALA A 378 8.62 -12.32 -14.80
CA ALA A 378 8.51 -11.33 -15.88
C ALA A 378 9.87 -11.03 -16.52
N LYS A 379 10.91 -10.78 -15.71
CA LYS A 379 12.25 -10.46 -16.21
C LYS A 379 12.99 -11.66 -16.79
N LEU A 380 12.59 -12.88 -16.43
CA LEU A 380 13.10 -14.09 -17.08
C LEU A 380 12.45 -14.31 -18.45
N PHE A 381 11.13 -14.16 -18.53
CA PHE A 381 10.36 -14.44 -19.74
C PHE A 381 10.49 -13.32 -20.78
N TYR A 382 10.46 -12.05 -20.36
CA TYR A 382 10.64 -10.89 -21.21
C TYR A 382 11.69 -9.94 -20.59
N PRO A 383 12.99 -10.20 -20.82
CA PRO A 383 14.06 -9.42 -20.21
C PRO A 383 14.16 -8.02 -20.79
N GLU A 384 14.67 -7.09 -19.98
CA GLU A 384 14.88 -5.70 -20.34
C GLU A 384 15.94 -5.55 -21.43
N THR A 385 15.60 -4.91 -22.54
CA THR A 385 16.52 -4.68 -23.66
C THR A 385 16.78 -3.21 -23.95
N GLU A 386 15.95 -2.32 -23.41
CA GLU A 386 15.98 -0.87 -23.64
C GLU A 386 16.44 -0.15 -22.36
N GLU A 387 16.91 1.09 -22.50
CA GLU A 387 17.18 1.93 -21.33
C GLU A 387 15.85 2.47 -20.79
N SER A 388 15.58 2.21 -19.52
CA SER A 388 14.35 2.68 -18.88
C SER A 388 14.44 4.17 -18.54
N HIS A 389 13.40 4.90 -18.91
CA HIS A 389 13.19 6.28 -18.53
C HIS A 389 12.68 6.44 -17.08
N THR A 390 12.33 5.34 -16.39
CA THR A 390 11.74 5.32 -15.04
C THR A 390 12.68 4.73 -13.97
N ALA A 391 13.99 4.74 -14.24
CA ALA A 391 14.99 3.99 -13.47
C ALA A 391 15.22 4.48 -12.03
N LYS A 392 14.96 5.76 -11.71
CA LYS A 392 15.29 6.32 -10.39
C LYS A 392 14.10 6.30 -9.43
N ALA A 393 14.32 5.76 -8.24
CA ALA A 393 13.32 5.68 -7.18
C ALA A 393 13.02 7.04 -6.53
N GLU A 394 13.95 8.00 -6.59
CA GLU A 394 13.77 9.35 -6.05
C GLU A 394 12.74 10.19 -6.84
N ASP A 395 12.52 9.86 -8.12
CA ASP A 395 11.65 10.63 -9.03
C ASP A 395 10.18 10.15 -9.03
N LEU A 396 9.84 9.16 -8.18
CA LEU A 396 8.48 8.61 -8.11
C LEU A 396 7.54 9.40 -7.18
N GLU A 397 7.01 10.48 -7.74
CA GLU A 397 5.91 11.24 -7.15
C GLU A 397 4.57 10.53 -7.37
N LEU A 398 4.17 9.71 -6.40
CA LEU A 398 2.79 9.21 -6.37
C LEU A 398 1.78 10.38 -6.36
N PRO A 399 0.70 10.30 -7.16
CA PRO A 399 -0.33 11.34 -7.19
C PRO A 399 -0.94 11.58 -5.80
N ALA A 400 -1.26 12.84 -5.50
CA ALA A 400 -1.92 13.19 -4.23
C ALA A 400 -3.25 12.43 -4.08
N GLY A 401 -3.57 12.00 -2.86
CA GLY A 401 -4.73 11.13 -2.55
C GLY A 401 -6.09 11.66 -3.02
N TYR A 402 -6.22 12.98 -3.25
CA TYR A 402 -7.44 13.59 -3.80
C TYR A 402 -7.66 13.27 -5.28
N ALA A 403 -6.61 13.18 -6.10
CA ALA A 403 -6.72 12.98 -7.55
C ALA A 403 -7.12 11.55 -7.90
N LEU A 404 -6.72 10.57 -7.08
CA LEU A 404 -6.99 9.14 -7.32
C LEU A 404 -8.26 8.64 -6.63
N ARG A 405 -8.92 9.45 -5.79
CA ARG A 405 -10.13 9.04 -5.06
C ARG A 405 -11.27 8.66 -6.02
N GLU A 406 -11.51 9.48 -7.04
CA GLU A 406 -12.55 9.16 -8.03
C GLU A 406 -12.19 7.93 -8.85
N ASP A 407 -10.95 7.81 -9.31
CA ASP A 407 -10.49 6.67 -10.11
C ASP A 407 -10.55 5.36 -9.31
N PHE A 408 -10.21 5.39 -8.02
CA PHE A 408 -10.28 4.23 -7.13
C PHE A 408 -11.72 3.84 -6.82
N LEU A 409 -12.60 4.81 -6.57
CA LEU A 409 -14.03 4.54 -6.34
C LEU A 409 -14.73 4.06 -7.61
N LYS A 410 -14.38 4.59 -8.79
CA LYS A 410 -14.84 4.09 -10.10
C LYS A 410 -14.36 2.66 -10.34
N GLY A 411 -13.07 2.39 -10.07
CA GLY A 411 -12.47 1.05 -10.14
C GLY A 411 -13.15 0.05 -9.21
N ALA A 412 -13.33 0.40 -7.93
CA ALA A 412 -13.99 -0.44 -6.92
C ALA A 412 -15.49 -0.64 -7.18
N ALA A 413 -16.17 0.35 -7.78
CA ALA A 413 -17.57 0.23 -8.18
C ALA A 413 -17.76 -0.55 -9.51
N GLY A 414 -16.67 -0.92 -10.20
CA GLY A 414 -16.74 -1.54 -11.53
C GLY A 414 -17.34 -0.62 -12.60
N VAL A 415 -17.49 0.67 -12.32
CA VAL A 415 -18.02 1.68 -13.23
C VAL A 415 -16.83 2.29 -13.95
N ARG A 416 -16.57 1.80 -15.17
CA ARG A 416 -15.57 2.38 -16.08
C ARG A 416 -16.09 3.64 -16.74
#